data_AF-Q2BZ16-F1
#
_entry.id   AF-Q2BZ16-F1
#
_cell.length_a   1.000
_cell.length_b   1.000
_cell.length_c   1.000
_cell.angle_alpha   90.00
_cell.angle_beta   90.00
_cell.angle_gamma   90.00
#
_symmetry.space_group_name_H-M   'P 1'
#
loop_
_entity.id
_entity.type
_entity.pdbx_description
1 polymer ?
#
loop_
_entity_poly.entity_id
_entity_poly.type
_entity_poly.pdbx_seq_one_letter_code
_entity_poly.pdbx_strand_id
1 'polypeptide(L)'
;MLKRTISIIIICVMLSGCTFKLVYNSLDFWIDYYLSDYLDLDSQQQNELEQGLEIALAQHRQQQLAVFHKLISALQTDLKKPLTAAQIANYHRRFTQAGEASALVFVSPIIDVVKTMSTSQVTASLQTIEKEMAERREERLSKSPQQRLQDRYDELKDKTQDWIGGLTKQQKQLILSLAQLQLQQSTMFQNIATNNLSQLKTILKQRKNVQFASSIEQQVKNILSLKNAVFQTQLDEYLIQRFVIMKQLNESLSPRQLRYLQRELTSLRKDIATLIQKK
;
A
#
# COMPACT_ATOMS: atom_id res chain seq x y z
N MET A 1 -34.47 -2.04 14.26
CA MET A 1 -33.62 -2.20 13.05
C MET A 1 -32.37 -3.07 13.28
N LEU A 2 -31.91 -3.23 14.53
CA LEU A 2 -30.71 -3.99 14.91
C LEU A 2 -30.71 -5.50 14.57
N LYS A 3 -31.87 -6.11 14.28
CA LYS A 3 -31.96 -7.53 13.88
C LYS A 3 -31.76 -7.79 12.37
N ARG A 4 -31.93 -6.79 11.50
CA ARG A 4 -31.59 -6.89 10.05
C ARG A 4 -30.09 -6.71 9.80
N THR A 5 -29.38 -6.04 10.71
CA THR A 5 -27.94 -5.82 10.63
C THR A 5 -27.13 -7.09 10.94
N ILE A 6 -27.64 -7.95 11.82
CA ILE A 6 -26.96 -9.22 12.17
C ILE A 6 -27.01 -10.22 11.00
N SER A 7 -28.07 -10.23 10.20
CA SER A 7 -28.19 -11.14 9.04
C SER A 7 -27.38 -10.71 7.81
N ILE A 8 -27.06 -9.42 7.66
CA ILE A 8 -26.20 -8.93 6.56
C ILE A 8 -24.71 -9.17 6.88
N ILE A 9 -24.32 -9.06 8.15
CA ILE A 9 -22.95 -9.34 8.61
C ILE A 9 -22.61 -10.84 8.45
N ILE A 10 -23.59 -11.75 8.60
CA ILE A 10 -23.39 -13.20 8.40
C ILE A 10 -23.13 -13.56 6.92
N ILE A 11 -23.58 -12.74 5.96
CA ILE A 11 -23.26 -12.92 4.53
C ILE A 11 -21.88 -12.33 4.19
N CYS A 12 -21.42 -11.30 4.92
CA CYS A 12 -20.07 -10.72 4.76
C CYS A 12 -18.93 -11.66 5.20
N VAL A 13 -19.21 -12.69 6.00
CA VAL A 13 -18.19 -13.66 6.48
C VAL A 13 -18.03 -14.87 5.55
N MET A 14 -18.94 -15.06 4.58
CA MET A 14 -18.90 -16.23 3.69
C MET A 14 -17.96 -16.08 2.47
N LEU A 15 -17.38 -14.90 2.21
CA LEU A 15 -16.64 -14.66 0.96
C LEU A 15 -15.41 -13.75 1.13
N SER A 16 -14.40 -14.19 1.86
CA SER A 16 -13.09 -13.48 1.89
C SER A 16 -12.51 -13.26 0.48
N GLY A 17 -12.84 -14.12 -0.49
CA GLY A 17 -12.51 -13.93 -1.91
C GLY A 17 -13.48 -13.02 -2.70
N CYS A 18 -14.76 -12.91 -2.35
CA CYS A 18 -15.67 -12.02 -3.08
C CYS A 18 -15.57 -10.57 -2.62
N THR A 19 -15.22 -10.31 -1.36
CA THR A 19 -14.96 -8.93 -0.92
C THR A 19 -13.75 -8.35 -1.66
N PHE A 20 -12.67 -9.13 -1.80
CA PHE A 20 -11.51 -8.70 -2.60
C PHE A 20 -11.87 -8.46 -4.07
N LYS A 21 -12.65 -9.37 -4.68
CA LYS A 21 -13.11 -9.22 -6.07
C LYS A 21 -14.06 -8.04 -6.25
N LEU A 22 -14.97 -7.80 -5.32
CA LEU A 22 -15.92 -6.69 -5.33
C LEU A 22 -15.15 -5.36 -5.25
N VAL A 23 -14.25 -5.24 -4.26
CA VAL A 23 -13.40 -4.04 -4.10
C VAL A 23 -12.53 -3.81 -5.33
N TYR A 24 -11.90 -4.87 -5.87
CA TYR A 24 -11.05 -4.74 -7.06
C TYR A 24 -11.85 -4.36 -8.32
N ASN A 25 -13.04 -4.92 -8.52
CA ASN A 25 -13.86 -4.63 -9.70
C ASN A 25 -14.47 -3.23 -9.69
N SER A 26 -14.44 -2.54 -8.55
CA SER A 26 -14.88 -1.15 -8.39
C SER A 26 -13.72 -0.24 -7.97
N LEU A 27 -12.48 -0.65 -8.26
CA LEU A 27 -11.28 0.06 -7.79
C LEU A 27 -11.12 1.43 -8.46
N ASP A 28 -11.54 1.54 -9.71
CA ASP A 28 -11.71 2.81 -10.43
C ASP A 28 -12.57 3.79 -9.63
N PHE A 29 -13.77 3.37 -9.22
CA PHE A 29 -14.66 4.19 -8.39
C PHE A 29 -14.03 4.56 -7.03
N TRP A 30 -13.33 3.63 -6.37
CA TRP A 30 -12.71 3.92 -5.08
C TRP A 30 -11.49 4.84 -5.19
N ILE A 31 -10.70 4.73 -6.26
CA ILE A 31 -9.58 5.63 -6.53
C ILE A 31 -10.12 7.02 -6.80
N ASP A 32 -11.13 7.12 -7.66
CA ASP A 32 -11.80 8.38 -7.99
C ASP A 32 -12.40 9.05 -6.75
N TYR A 33 -13.22 8.33 -5.99
CA TYR A 33 -13.81 8.79 -4.73
C TYR A 33 -12.73 9.30 -3.77
N TYR A 34 -11.65 8.54 -3.58
CA TYR A 34 -10.54 8.97 -2.73
C TYR A 34 -9.85 10.23 -3.27
N LEU A 35 -9.65 10.34 -4.59
CA LEU A 35 -9.01 11.50 -5.20
C LEU A 35 -9.90 12.74 -5.14
N SER A 36 -11.23 12.61 -5.14
CA SER A 36 -12.16 13.74 -5.03
C SER A 36 -12.01 14.51 -3.72
N ASP A 37 -11.54 13.86 -2.64
CA ASP A 37 -11.22 14.52 -1.37
C ASP A 37 -9.94 15.39 -1.45
N TYR A 38 -9.10 15.23 -2.49
CA TYR A 38 -7.83 15.92 -2.64
C TYR A 38 -7.73 16.79 -3.91
N LEU A 39 -8.41 16.42 -4.98
CA LEU A 39 -8.35 17.09 -6.29
C LEU A 39 -9.61 17.95 -6.50
N ASP A 40 -9.40 19.25 -6.72
CA ASP A 40 -10.49 20.20 -7.02
C ASP A 40 -10.83 20.12 -8.52
N LEU A 41 -11.48 19.03 -8.94
CA LEU A 41 -11.82 18.76 -10.34
C LEU A 41 -13.19 19.32 -10.70
N ASP A 42 -13.30 19.91 -11.89
CA ASP A 42 -14.61 20.21 -12.48
C ASP A 42 -15.26 18.95 -13.09
N SER A 43 -16.53 19.05 -13.49
CA SER A 43 -17.28 17.90 -14.01
C SER A 43 -16.67 17.29 -15.29
N GLN A 44 -15.98 18.07 -16.11
CA GLN A 44 -15.33 17.55 -17.31
C GLN A 44 -14.07 16.76 -16.92
N GLN A 45 -13.23 17.34 -16.06
CA GLN A 45 -12.01 16.72 -15.53
C GLN A 45 -12.30 15.43 -14.77
N GLN A 46 -13.39 15.42 -14.00
CA GLN A 46 -13.87 14.27 -13.25
C GLN A 46 -14.25 13.13 -14.20
N ASN A 47 -15.04 13.40 -15.23
CA ASN A 47 -15.42 12.41 -16.24
C ASN A 47 -14.20 11.89 -17.04
N GLU A 48 -13.22 12.76 -17.33
CA GLU A 48 -11.94 12.36 -17.95
C GLU A 48 -11.14 11.41 -17.03
N LEU A 49 -11.11 11.69 -15.71
CA LEU A 49 -10.44 10.84 -14.72
C LEU A 49 -11.10 9.46 -14.64
N GLU A 50 -12.43 9.42 -14.50
CA GLU A 50 -13.21 8.18 -14.37
C GLU A 50 -12.97 7.24 -15.56
N GLN A 51 -13.11 7.75 -16.79
CA GLN A 51 -12.84 6.96 -18.01
C GLN A 51 -11.39 6.49 -18.08
N GLY A 52 -10.45 7.35 -17.72
CA GLY A 52 -9.03 7.01 -17.67
C GLY A 52 -8.73 5.91 -16.65
N LEU A 53 -9.37 5.94 -15.48
CA LEU A 53 -9.22 4.93 -14.43
C LEU A 53 -9.85 3.59 -14.82
N GLU A 54 -10.96 3.58 -15.56
CA GLU A 54 -11.55 2.35 -16.10
C GLU A 54 -10.56 1.64 -17.05
N ILE A 55 -9.96 2.39 -17.98
CA ILE A 55 -8.94 1.89 -18.91
C ILE A 55 -7.70 1.40 -18.14
N ALA A 56 -7.23 2.18 -17.17
CA ALA A 56 -6.10 1.82 -16.32
C ALA A 56 -6.36 0.52 -15.55
N LEU A 57 -7.57 0.33 -14.99
CA LEU A 57 -7.95 -0.89 -14.28
C LEU A 57 -7.94 -2.11 -15.20
N ALA A 58 -8.44 -1.97 -16.43
CA ALA A 58 -8.39 -3.02 -17.44
C ALA A 58 -6.93 -3.39 -17.81
N GLN A 59 -6.07 -2.39 -18.03
CA GLN A 59 -4.64 -2.59 -18.30
C GLN A 59 -3.92 -3.27 -17.11
N HIS A 60 -4.18 -2.81 -15.88
CA HIS A 60 -3.61 -3.39 -14.67
C HIS A 60 -4.01 -4.86 -14.52
N ARG A 61 -5.29 -5.18 -14.79
CA ARG A 61 -5.80 -6.55 -14.77
C ARG A 61 -5.07 -7.45 -15.78
N GLN A 62 -4.86 -6.96 -17.01
CA GLN A 62 -4.23 -7.75 -18.06
C GLN A 62 -2.72 -7.94 -17.86
N GLN A 63 -2.03 -6.93 -17.34
CA GLN A 63 -0.56 -6.91 -17.31
C GLN A 63 0.01 -7.15 -15.90
N GLN A 64 -0.47 -6.40 -14.91
CA GLN A 64 0.18 -6.32 -13.59
C GLN A 64 -0.25 -7.45 -12.67
N LEU A 65 -1.52 -7.87 -12.71
CA LEU A 65 -2.00 -9.00 -11.91
C LEU A 65 -1.25 -10.32 -12.22
N ALA A 66 -0.87 -10.55 -13.47
CA ALA A 66 -0.08 -11.72 -13.86
C ALA A 66 1.31 -11.71 -13.22
N VAL A 67 1.92 -10.54 -13.03
CA VAL A 67 3.21 -10.37 -12.34
C VAL A 67 3.06 -10.76 -10.87
N PHE A 68 2.07 -10.22 -10.16
CA PHE A 68 1.82 -10.58 -8.75
C PHE A 68 1.51 -12.06 -8.59
N HIS A 69 0.69 -12.65 -9.48
CA HIS A 69 0.39 -14.07 -9.44
C HIS A 69 1.65 -14.94 -9.53
N LYS A 70 2.59 -14.59 -10.43
CA LYS A 70 3.89 -15.28 -10.57
C LYS A 70 4.78 -15.06 -9.35
N LEU A 71 4.88 -13.83 -8.82
CA LEU A 71 5.67 -13.51 -7.64
C LEU A 71 5.19 -14.29 -6.41
N ILE A 72 3.87 -14.35 -6.18
CA ILE A 72 3.29 -15.10 -5.07
C ILE A 72 3.55 -16.60 -5.25
N SER A 73 3.47 -17.13 -6.49
CA SER A 73 3.80 -18.54 -6.76
C SER A 73 5.25 -18.88 -6.41
N ALA A 74 6.19 -18.00 -6.73
CA ALA A 74 7.60 -18.18 -6.38
C ALA A 74 7.77 -18.13 -4.85
N LEU A 75 7.17 -17.14 -4.19
CA LEU A 75 7.21 -17.01 -2.73
C LEU A 75 6.66 -18.25 -2.02
N GLN A 76 5.53 -18.80 -2.48
CA GLN A 76 4.96 -20.04 -1.94
C GLN A 76 5.93 -21.22 -2.04
N THR A 77 6.66 -21.31 -3.15
CA THR A 77 7.63 -22.39 -3.38
C THR A 77 8.79 -22.28 -2.39
N ASP A 78 9.34 -21.08 -2.22
CA ASP A 78 10.47 -20.84 -1.33
C ASP A 78 10.08 -20.98 0.16
N LEU A 79 8.86 -20.58 0.52
CA LEU A 79 8.31 -20.71 1.88
C LEU A 79 8.10 -22.17 2.34
N LYS A 80 8.34 -23.18 1.48
CA LYS A 80 8.39 -24.58 1.92
C LYS A 80 9.51 -24.84 2.95
N LYS A 81 10.48 -23.93 3.05
CA LYS A 81 11.51 -23.88 4.08
C LYS A 81 11.60 -22.45 4.62
N PRO A 82 12.18 -22.24 5.82
CA PRO A 82 12.43 -20.89 6.30
C PRO A 82 13.31 -20.09 5.33
N LEU A 83 12.91 -18.85 5.07
CA LEU A 83 13.61 -17.91 4.20
C LEU A 83 14.83 -17.31 4.91
N THR A 84 15.89 -17.10 4.15
CA THR A 84 17.02 -16.27 4.58
C THR A 84 16.67 -14.78 4.55
N ALA A 85 17.42 -13.95 5.28
CA ALA A 85 17.23 -12.49 5.23
C ALA A 85 17.45 -11.93 3.81
N ALA A 86 18.39 -12.50 3.05
CA ALA A 86 18.63 -12.13 1.65
C ALA A 86 17.44 -12.46 0.73
N GLN A 87 16.78 -13.60 0.92
CA GLN A 87 15.55 -13.94 0.20
C GLN A 87 14.41 -12.99 0.55
N ILE A 88 14.24 -12.64 1.83
CA ILE A 88 13.23 -11.65 2.25
C ILE A 88 13.48 -10.29 1.60
N ALA A 89 14.73 -9.82 1.60
CA ALA A 89 15.11 -8.57 0.92
C ALA A 89 14.86 -8.63 -0.59
N ASN A 90 15.14 -9.78 -1.23
CA ASN A 90 14.84 -9.99 -2.65
C ASN A 90 13.34 -9.90 -2.95
N TYR A 91 12.50 -10.58 -2.16
CA TYR A 91 11.05 -10.52 -2.31
C TYR A 91 10.52 -9.12 -2.05
N HIS A 92 11.01 -8.43 -1.01
CA HIS A 92 10.65 -7.04 -0.75
C HIS A 92 10.88 -6.17 -1.99
N ARG A 93 12.09 -6.20 -2.56
CA ARG A 93 12.42 -5.45 -3.78
C ARG A 93 11.51 -5.82 -4.97
N ARG A 94 11.27 -7.10 -5.22
CA ARG A 94 10.45 -7.56 -6.36
C ARG A 94 8.98 -7.14 -6.21
N PHE A 95 8.42 -7.21 -5.01
CA PHE A 95 7.06 -6.72 -4.75
C PHE A 95 6.99 -5.19 -4.82
N THR A 96 8.00 -4.47 -4.35
CA THR A 96 8.10 -3.01 -4.52
C THR A 96 8.12 -2.63 -6.00
N GLN A 97 8.94 -3.28 -6.82
CA GLN A 97 9.02 -3.02 -8.26
C GLN A 97 7.69 -3.34 -8.98
N ALA A 98 7.02 -4.42 -8.61
CA ALA A 98 5.69 -4.74 -9.15
C ALA A 98 4.65 -3.69 -8.72
N GLY A 99 4.72 -3.22 -7.48
CA GLY A 99 3.88 -2.14 -6.95
C GLY A 99 4.12 -0.80 -7.68
N GLU A 100 5.37 -0.46 -7.95
CA GLU A 100 5.73 0.71 -8.76
C GLU A 100 5.11 0.64 -10.16
N ALA A 101 5.34 -0.46 -10.88
CA ALA A 101 4.77 -0.66 -12.21
C ALA A 101 3.24 -0.57 -12.20
N SER A 102 2.61 -1.12 -11.15
CA SER A 102 1.16 -1.07 -10.96
C SER A 102 0.64 0.34 -10.72
N ALA A 103 1.32 1.13 -9.87
CA ALA A 103 0.95 2.50 -9.59
C ALA A 103 1.05 3.39 -10.83
N LEU A 104 2.06 3.18 -11.69
CA LEU A 104 2.21 3.96 -12.93
C LEU A 104 1.01 3.80 -13.88
N VAL A 105 0.37 2.63 -13.90
CA VAL A 105 -0.83 2.40 -14.70
C VAL A 105 -1.96 3.35 -14.26
N PHE A 106 -2.18 3.50 -12.95
CA PHE A 106 -3.21 4.39 -12.41
C PHE A 106 -2.81 5.85 -12.37
N VAL A 107 -1.51 6.15 -12.33
CA VAL A 107 -1.00 7.53 -12.32
C VAL A 107 -1.12 8.21 -13.68
N SER A 108 -1.10 7.46 -14.78
CA SER A 108 -1.26 8.03 -16.12
C SER A 108 -2.53 8.89 -16.29
N PRO A 109 -3.76 8.39 -16.01
CA PRO A 109 -4.96 9.22 -16.14
C PRO A 109 -4.99 10.40 -15.17
N ILE A 110 -4.41 10.24 -13.97
CA ILE A 110 -4.29 11.34 -12.99
C ILE A 110 -3.40 12.45 -13.56
N ILE A 111 -2.25 12.11 -14.17
CA ILE A 111 -1.35 13.08 -14.81
C ILE A 111 -2.09 13.87 -15.89
N ASP A 112 -2.90 13.20 -16.70
CA ASP A 112 -3.60 13.84 -17.82
C ASP A 112 -4.62 14.87 -17.34
N VAL A 113 -5.38 14.55 -16.29
CA VAL A 113 -6.30 15.50 -15.66
C VAL A 113 -5.56 16.62 -14.93
N VAL A 114 -4.50 16.30 -14.18
CA VAL A 114 -3.71 17.32 -13.46
C VAL A 114 -3.08 18.34 -14.42
N LYS A 115 -2.73 17.95 -15.66
CA LYS A 115 -2.26 18.89 -16.69
C LYS A 115 -3.33 19.90 -17.06
N THR A 116 -4.63 19.56 -17.04
CA THR A 116 -5.71 20.47 -17.45
C THR A 116 -6.12 21.41 -16.32
N MET A 117 -5.85 21.06 -15.06
CA MET A 117 -6.19 21.88 -13.89
C MET A 117 -5.66 23.33 -13.98
N SER A 118 -6.53 24.25 -13.60
CA SER A 118 -6.20 25.66 -13.39
C SER A 118 -5.24 25.85 -12.22
N THR A 119 -4.61 27.03 -12.13
CA THR A 119 -3.66 27.31 -11.05
C THR A 119 -4.34 27.40 -9.68
N SER A 120 -5.60 27.84 -9.63
CA SER A 120 -6.40 27.85 -8.41
C SER A 120 -6.71 26.42 -7.94
N GLN A 121 -7.15 25.53 -8.84
CA GLN A 121 -7.43 24.13 -8.50
C GLN A 121 -6.19 23.41 -7.94
N VAL A 122 -5.03 23.57 -8.59
CA VAL A 122 -3.77 22.98 -8.09
C VAL A 122 -3.39 23.53 -6.71
N THR A 123 -3.63 24.82 -6.48
CA THR A 123 -3.35 25.46 -5.20
C THR A 123 -4.29 24.94 -4.11
N ALA A 124 -5.58 24.82 -4.40
CA ALA A 124 -6.58 24.26 -3.50
C ALA A 124 -6.25 22.81 -3.14
N SER A 125 -5.92 21.97 -4.12
CA SER A 125 -5.52 20.57 -3.89
C SER A 125 -4.28 20.44 -2.99
N LEU A 126 -3.26 21.27 -3.23
CA LEU A 126 -2.07 21.30 -2.38
C LEU A 126 -2.40 21.73 -0.94
N GLN A 127 -3.30 22.70 -0.75
CA GLN A 127 -3.75 23.12 0.58
C GLN A 127 -4.52 22.00 1.29
N THR A 128 -5.35 21.25 0.58
CA THR A 128 -6.06 20.09 1.14
C THR A 128 -5.09 19.02 1.62
N ILE A 129 -4.07 18.69 0.81
CA ILE A 129 -3.03 17.72 1.20
C ILE A 129 -2.23 18.24 2.42
N GLU A 130 -1.83 19.52 2.43
CA GLU A 130 -1.12 20.14 3.55
C GLU A 130 -1.95 20.10 4.85
N LYS A 131 -3.26 20.38 4.77
CA LYS A 131 -4.20 20.31 5.89
C LYS A 131 -4.33 18.89 6.44
N GLU A 132 -4.58 17.90 5.57
CA GLU A 132 -4.68 16.48 5.95
C GLU A 132 -3.40 15.96 6.63
N MET A 133 -2.23 16.38 6.13
CA MET A 133 -0.95 16.04 6.76
C MET A 133 -0.78 16.69 8.15
N ALA A 134 -1.28 17.91 8.34
CA ALA A 134 -1.28 18.59 9.64
C ALA A 134 -2.21 17.90 10.65
N GLU A 135 -3.45 17.58 10.25
CA GLU A 135 -4.42 16.90 11.10
C GLU A 135 -3.92 15.51 11.54
N ARG A 136 -3.36 14.71 10.62
CA ARG A 136 -2.73 13.42 10.97
C ARG A 136 -1.52 13.57 11.88
N ARG A 137 -0.80 14.68 11.79
CA ARG A 137 0.31 15.00 12.71
C ARG A 137 -0.24 15.32 14.09
N GLU A 138 -1.29 16.12 14.20
CA GLU A 138 -1.94 16.46 15.47
C GLU A 138 -2.53 15.23 16.15
N GLU A 139 -3.28 14.38 15.43
CA GLU A 139 -3.83 13.14 15.96
C GLU A 139 -2.72 12.19 16.48
N ARG A 140 -1.58 12.12 15.78
CA ARG A 140 -0.44 11.32 16.24
C ARG A 140 0.20 11.93 17.50
N LEU A 141 0.26 13.25 17.60
CA LEU A 141 0.87 13.95 18.73
C LEU A 141 -0.03 13.98 19.98
N SER A 142 -1.35 13.84 19.81
CA SER A 142 -2.31 13.75 20.93
C SER A 142 -2.21 12.43 21.69
N LYS A 143 -1.68 11.37 21.07
CA LYS A 143 -1.45 10.06 21.70
C LYS A 143 -0.13 10.01 22.46
N SER A 144 -0.15 9.38 23.64
CA SER A 144 1.06 9.10 24.41
C SER A 144 1.99 8.11 23.66
N PRO A 145 3.31 8.10 23.94
CA PRO A 145 4.22 7.11 23.35
C PRO A 145 3.76 5.66 23.54
N GLN A 146 3.19 5.35 24.70
CA GLN A 146 2.66 4.01 25.02
C GLN A 146 1.42 3.68 24.19
N GLN A 147 0.49 4.62 24.02
CA GLN A 147 -0.69 4.42 23.16
C GLN A 147 -0.27 4.19 21.71
N ARG A 148 0.67 4.99 21.18
CA ARG A 148 1.19 4.78 19.82
C ARG A 148 1.83 3.41 19.63
N LEU A 149 2.56 2.93 20.64
CA LEU A 149 3.17 1.60 20.60
C LEU A 149 2.12 0.51 20.61
N GLN A 150 1.11 0.64 21.47
CA GLN A 150 0.02 -0.33 21.57
C GLN A 150 -0.79 -0.39 20.26
N ASP A 151 -1.20 0.76 19.72
CA ASP A 151 -1.91 0.85 18.44
C ASP A 151 -1.12 0.17 17.33
N ARG A 152 0.19 0.47 17.24
CA ARG A 152 1.04 -0.11 16.19
C ARG A 152 1.26 -1.60 16.38
N TYR A 153 1.44 -2.04 17.62
CA TYR A 153 1.57 -3.45 17.94
C TYR A 153 0.29 -4.23 17.58
N ASP A 154 -0.88 -3.72 17.94
CA ASP A 154 -2.16 -4.37 17.64
C ASP A 154 -2.42 -4.45 16.14
N GLU A 155 -2.14 -3.38 15.38
CA GLU A 155 -2.25 -3.41 13.92
C GLU A 155 -1.33 -4.47 13.29
N LEU A 156 -0.07 -4.53 13.70
CA LEU A 156 0.88 -5.52 13.18
C LEU A 156 0.49 -6.94 13.60
N LYS A 157 -0.01 -7.10 14.82
CA LYS A 157 -0.46 -8.38 15.38
C LYS A 157 -1.64 -8.93 14.59
N ASP A 158 -2.67 -8.11 14.38
CA ASP A 158 -3.87 -8.49 13.64
C ASP A 158 -3.53 -8.84 12.19
N LYS A 159 -2.75 -7.99 11.50
CA LYS A 159 -2.24 -8.29 10.16
C LYS A 159 -1.44 -9.58 10.10
N THR A 160 -0.62 -9.86 11.11
CA THR A 160 0.14 -11.12 11.15
C THR A 160 -0.81 -12.31 11.34
N GLN A 161 -1.83 -12.18 12.17
CA GLN A 161 -2.84 -13.22 12.40
C GLN A 161 -3.64 -13.56 11.14
N ASP A 162 -3.93 -12.58 10.30
CA ASP A 162 -4.61 -12.81 9.02
C ASP A 162 -3.82 -13.75 8.10
N TRP A 163 -2.48 -13.74 8.19
CA TRP A 163 -1.61 -14.52 7.33
C TRP A 163 -1.14 -15.85 7.92
N ILE A 164 -0.95 -15.94 9.22
CA ILE A 164 -0.39 -17.16 9.86
C ILE A 164 -1.28 -17.77 10.94
N GLY A 165 -2.41 -17.14 11.26
CA GLY A 165 -3.31 -17.54 12.33
C GLY A 165 -2.83 -17.14 13.72
N GLY A 166 -3.31 -17.85 14.76
CA GLY A 166 -3.00 -17.53 16.16
C GLY A 166 -1.50 -17.49 16.46
N LEU A 167 -1.09 -16.52 17.28
CA LEU A 167 0.32 -16.20 17.56
C LEU A 167 0.81 -16.78 18.89
N THR A 168 2.03 -17.30 18.88
CA THR A 168 2.73 -17.72 20.11
C THR A 168 3.26 -16.52 20.90
N LYS A 169 3.67 -16.75 22.16
CA LYS A 169 4.30 -15.70 22.99
C LYS A 169 5.57 -15.13 22.32
N GLN A 170 6.39 -15.99 21.71
CA GLN A 170 7.59 -15.59 20.98
C GLN A 170 7.24 -14.69 19.78
N GLN A 171 6.23 -15.06 18.99
CA GLN A 171 5.81 -14.28 17.82
C GLN A 171 5.27 -12.91 18.21
N LYS A 172 4.49 -12.82 19.30
CA LYS A 172 4.03 -11.55 19.86
C LYS A 172 5.20 -10.66 20.26
N GLN A 173 6.26 -11.22 20.85
CA GLN A 173 7.45 -10.44 21.19
C GLN A 173 8.17 -9.91 19.94
N LEU A 174 8.29 -10.72 18.88
CA LEU A 174 8.87 -10.27 17.59
C LEU A 174 8.06 -9.13 16.98
N ILE A 175 6.72 -9.19 17.05
CA ILE A 175 5.83 -8.15 16.55
C ILE A 175 5.97 -6.87 17.40
N LEU A 176 6.11 -6.99 18.72
CA LEU A 176 6.38 -5.85 19.59
C LEU A 176 7.72 -5.18 19.24
N SER A 177 8.78 -5.95 19.01
CA SER A 177 10.07 -5.43 18.56
C SER A 177 9.97 -4.71 17.20
N LEU A 178 9.16 -5.23 16.28
CA LEU A 178 8.90 -4.55 15.00
C LEU A 178 8.15 -3.23 15.20
N ALA A 179 7.15 -3.20 16.10
CA ALA A 179 6.41 -1.98 16.42
C ALA A 179 7.33 -0.91 17.02
N GLN A 180 8.21 -1.31 17.95
CA GLN A 180 9.21 -0.43 18.56
C GLN A 180 10.17 0.13 17.52
N LEU A 181 10.73 -0.73 16.65
CA LEU A 181 11.61 -0.32 15.55
C LEU A 181 10.95 0.73 14.65
N GLN A 182 9.68 0.54 14.30
CA GLN A 182 8.94 1.48 13.45
C GLN A 182 8.66 2.82 14.13
N LEU A 183 8.38 2.82 15.43
CA LEU A 183 8.20 4.06 16.18
C LEU A 183 9.51 4.83 16.39
N GLN A 184 10.62 4.13 16.64
CA GLN A 184 11.95 4.73 16.73
C GLN A 184 12.32 5.46 15.44
N GLN A 185 11.99 4.88 14.28
CA GLN A 185 12.25 5.49 12.97
C GLN A 185 11.13 6.43 12.49
N SER A 186 10.11 6.71 13.31
CA SER A 186 8.93 7.47 12.86
C SER A 186 9.26 8.90 12.40
N THR A 187 10.25 9.56 13.00
CA THR A 187 10.71 10.90 12.58
C THR A 187 11.30 10.88 11.17
N MET A 188 12.08 9.85 10.83
CA MET A 188 12.62 9.68 9.48
C MET A 188 11.50 9.59 8.45
N PHE A 189 10.50 8.72 8.68
CA PHE A 189 9.37 8.58 7.75
C PHE A 189 8.53 9.87 7.61
N GLN A 190 8.37 10.63 8.69
CA GLN A 190 7.69 11.94 8.66
C GLN A 190 8.45 12.96 7.81
N ASN A 191 9.78 12.97 7.92
CA ASN A 191 10.62 13.86 7.12
C ASN A 191 10.61 13.45 5.64
N ILE A 192 10.67 12.15 5.34
CA ILE A 192 10.50 11.64 3.97
C ILE A 192 9.16 12.08 3.38
N ALA A 193 8.06 11.93 4.13
CA ALA A 193 6.74 12.38 3.67
C ALA A 193 6.69 13.90 3.41
N THR A 194 7.29 14.70 4.29
CA THR A 194 7.38 16.16 4.14
C THR A 194 8.22 16.55 2.91
N ASN A 195 9.34 15.85 2.67
CA ASN A 195 10.16 16.07 1.48
C ASN A 195 9.40 15.71 0.20
N ASN A 196 8.64 14.61 0.22
CA ASN A 196 7.83 14.18 -0.92
C ASN A 196 6.75 15.22 -1.27
N LEU A 197 6.10 15.83 -0.27
CA LEU A 197 5.14 16.91 -0.51
C LEU A 197 5.80 18.14 -1.13
N SER A 198 6.97 18.54 -0.62
CA SER A 198 7.73 19.67 -1.17
C SER A 198 8.14 19.45 -2.64
N GLN A 199 8.58 18.23 -2.97
CA GLN A 199 8.90 17.83 -4.34
C GLN A 199 7.65 17.84 -5.22
N LEU A 200 6.54 17.25 -4.75
CA LEU A 200 5.27 17.25 -5.47
C LEU A 200 4.79 18.67 -5.78
N LYS A 201 4.83 19.59 -4.80
CA LYS A 201 4.50 21.01 -4.97
C LYS A 201 5.34 21.67 -6.05
N THR A 202 6.63 21.34 -6.14
CA THR A 202 7.52 21.86 -7.18
C THR A 202 7.16 21.32 -8.56
N ILE A 203 6.89 20.02 -8.66
CA ILE A 203 6.51 19.36 -9.92
C ILE A 203 5.16 19.88 -10.43
N LEU A 204 4.16 20.03 -9.56
CA LEU A 204 2.82 20.52 -9.93
C LEU A 204 2.81 21.98 -10.42
N LYS A 205 3.73 22.82 -9.93
CA LYS A 205 3.93 24.18 -10.47
C LYS A 205 4.42 24.16 -11.93
N GLN A 206 5.09 23.09 -12.34
CA GLN A 206 5.61 22.89 -13.69
C GLN A 206 4.73 21.98 -14.55
N ARG A 207 3.45 21.81 -14.22
CA ARG A 207 2.53 20.86 -14.89
C ARG A 207 2.37 21.01 -16.41
N LYS A 208 2.72 22.18 -16.95
CA LYS A 208 2.69 22.46 -18.40
C LYS A 208 4.01 22.15 -19.11
N ASN A 209 5.05 21.76 -18.38
CA ASN A 209 6.34 21.36 -18.93
C ASN A 209 6.23 19.96 -19.58
N VAL A 210 6.88 19.75 -20.73
CA VAL A 210 7.00 18.44 -21.40
C VAL A 210 7.58 17.34 -20.50
N GLN A 211 8.43 17.66 -19.53
CA GLN A 211 8.96 16.67 -18.58
C GLN A 211 8.01 16.33 -17.42
N PHE A 212 6.87 17.02 -17.27
CA PHE A 212 5.98 16.88 -16.11
C PHE A 212 5.58 15.43 -15.82
N ALA A 213 5.10 14.71 -16.85
CA ALA A 213 4.66 13.33 -16.69
C ALA A 213 5.78 12.45 -16.13
N SER A 214 6.96 12.49 -16.74
CA SER A 214 8.13 11.72 -16.29
C SER A 214 8.58 12.09 -14.86
N SER A 215 8.41 13.36 -14.45
CA SER A 215 8.72 13.80 -13.09
C SER A 215 7.74 13.26 -12.06
N ILE A 216 6.43 13.24 -12.37
CA ILE A 216 5.42 12.63 -11.48
C ILE A 216 5.63 11.12 -11.39
N GLU A 217 5.86 10.43 -12.51
CA GLU A 217 6.13 8.99 -12.52
C GLU A 217 7.35 8.64 -11.66
N GLN A 218 8.44 9.41 -11.80
CA GLN A 218 9.63 9.20 -10.97
C GLN A 218 9.35 9.51 -9.50
N GLN A 219 8.55 10.52 -9.20
CA GLN A 219 8.16 10.85 -7.83
C GLN A 219 7.35 9.73 -7.19
N VAL A 220 6.40 9.14 -7.91
CA VAL A 220 5.61 7.98 -7.44
C VAL A 220 6.53 6.79 -7.15
N LYS A 221 7.49 6.50 -8.03
CA LYS A 221 8.49 5.45 -7.78
C LYS A 221 9.31 5.73 -6.51
N ASN A 222 9.76 6.97 -6.32
CA ASN A 222 10.53 7.35 -5.14
C ASN A 222 9.69 7.18 -3.86
N ILE A 223 8.41 7.56 -3.89
CA ILE A 223 7.49 7.39 -2.75
C ILE A 223 7.30 5.91 -2.42
N LEU A 224 7.04 5.06 -3.41
CA LEU A 224 6.76 3.63 -3.21
C LEU A 224 7.99 2.83 -2.77
N SER A 225 9.17 3.18 -3.28
CA SER A 225 10.45 2.59 -2.82
C SER A 225 11.00 3.24 -1.56
N LEU A 226 10.35 4.29 -1.05
CA LEU A 226 10.84 5.16 0.02
C LEU A 226 12.21 5.78 -0.26
N LYS A 227 12.64 5.81 -1.53
CA LYS A 227 13.94 6.33 -1.95
C LYS A 227 14.06 7.79 -1.58
N ASN A 228 15.04 8.11 -0.74
CA ASN A 228 15.31 9.46 -0.29
C ASN A 228 16.82 9.61 -0.03
N ALA A 229 17.47 10.52 -0.76
CA ALA A 229 18.93 10.67 -0.68
C ALA A 229 19.43 11.10 0.72
N VAL A 230 18.64 11.86 1.47
CA VAL A 230 18.99 12.34 2.82
C VAL A 230 18.91 11.21 3.84
N PHE A 231 17.91 10.34 3.71
CA PHE A 231 17.62 9.28 4.69
C PHE A 231 17.99 7.87 4.20
N GLN A 232 18.70 7.73 3.07
CA GLN A 232 18.93 6.43 2.44
C GLN A 232 19.66 5.45 3.37
N THR A 233 20.73 5.88 4.03
CA THR A 233 21.48 5.04 4.99
C THR A 233 20.60 4.58 6.15
N GLN A 234 19.82 5.49 6.75
CA GLN A 234 18.94 5.16 7.87
C GLN A 234 17.80 4.22 7.45
N LEU A 235 17.29 4.37 6.21
CA LEU A 235 16.31 3.46 5.62
C LEU A 235 16.89 2.07 5.40
N ASP A 236 18.12 1.98 4.88
CA ASP A 236 18.80 0.71 4.65
C ASP A 236 19.03 -0.05 5.97
N GLU A 237 19.48 0.65 7.01
CA GLU A 237 19.63 0.10 8.37
C GLU A 237 18.29 -0.38 8.94
N TYR A 238 17.22 0.40 8.77
CA TYR A 238 15.87 0.01 9.18
C TYR A 238 15.41 -1.27 8.46
N LEU A 239 15.62 -1.36 7.14
CA LEU A 239 15.23 -2.52 6.35
C LEU A 239 16.01 -3.77 6.76
N ILE A 240 17.32 -3.65 7.03
CA ILE A 240 18.13 -4.76 7.53
C ILE A 240 17.55 -5.32 8.84
N GLN A 241 17.29 -4.45 9.82
CA GLN A 241 16.72 -4.88 11.11
C GLN A 241 15.32 -5.48 10.94
N ARG A 242 14.47 -4.86 10.12
CA ARG A 242 13.14 -5.38 9.80
C ARG A 242 13.21 -6.77 9.18
N PHE A 243 14.12 -7.02 8.24
CA PHE A 243 14.25 -8.32 7.59
C PHE A 243 14.78 -9.41 8.53
N VAL A 244 15.60 -9.05 9.52
CA VAL A 244 16.00 -9.98 10.59
C VAL A 244 14.78 -10.41 11.42
N ILE A 245 13.93 -9.45 11.83
CA ILE A 245 12.70 -9.77 12.58
C ILE A 245 11.75 -10.63 11.73
N MET A 246 11.58 -10.30 10.45
CA MET A 246 10.75 -11.09 9.53
C MET A 246 11.28 -12.51 9.33
N LYS A 247 12.61 -12.68 9.24
CA LYS A 247 13.26 -13.99 9.20
C LYS A 247 12.94 -14.80 10.45
N GLN A 248 13.13 -14.21 11.64
CA GLN A 248 12.86 -14.87 12.92
C GLN A 248 11.37 -15.27 13.04
N LEU A 249 10.45 -14.41 12.58
CA LEU A 249 9.03 -14.71 12.54
C LEU A 249 8.76 -15.91 11.62
N ASN A 250 9.36 -15.94 10.43
CA ASN A 250 9.21 -17.05 9.49
C ASN A 250 9.81 -18.37 10.01
N GLU A 251 10.96 -18.33 10.68
CA GLU A 251 11.57 -19.49 11.34
C GLU A 251 10.73 -20.03 12.49
N SER A 252 9.95 -19.16 13.16
CA SER A 252 9.09 -19.56 14.28
C SER A 252 7.77 -20.24 13.87
N LEU A 253 7.48 -20.35 12.58
CA LEU A 253 6.20 -20.88 12.11
C LEU A 253 6.08 -22.38 12.42
N SER A 254 5.04 -22.75 13.16
CA SER A 254 4.68 -24.17 13.30
C SER A 254 4.21 -24.77 11.96
N PRO A 255 4.23 -26.11 11.79
CA PRO A 255 3.66 -26.75 10.60
C PRO A 255 2.20 -26.37 10.32
N ARG A 256 1.41 -26.08 11.37
CA ARG A 256 0.03 -25.61 11.25
C ARG A 256 -0.03 -24.19 10.68
N GLN A 257 0.78 -23.27 11.19
CA GLN A 257 0.85 -21.89 10.71
C GLN A 257 1.39 -21.82 9.28
N LEU A 258 2.39 -22.64 8.94
CA LEU A 258 2.90 -22.73 7.57
C LEU A 258 1.82 -23.21 6.58
N ARG A 259 1.03 -24.24 6.94
CA ARG A 259 -0.10 -24.67 6.12
C ARG A 259 -1.17 -23.59 5.97
N TYR A 260 -1.43 -22.83 7.04
CA TYR A 260 -2.36 -21.69 6.99
C TYR A 260 -1.86 -20.64 5.99
N LEU A 261 -0.61 -20.19 6.13
CA LEU A 261 0.02 -19.23 5.21
C LEU A 261 -0.03 -19.69 3.75
N GLN A 262 0.30 -20.96 3.49
CA GLN A 262 0.24 -21.53 2.13
C GLN A 262 -1.17 -21.51 1.56
N ARG A 263 -2.20 -21.74 2.39
CA ARG A 263 -3.61 -21.66 1.97
C ARG A 263 -4.01 -20.22 1.66
N GLU A 264 -3.64 -19.24 2.49
CA GLU A 264 -3.96 -17.83 2.24
C GLU A 264 -3.31 -17.33 0.94
N LEU A 265 -2.03 -17.65 0.71
CA LEU A 265 -1.33 -17.33 -0.55
C LEU A 265 -1.98 -18.02 -1.77
N THR A 266 -2.47 -19.25 -1.59
CA THR A 266 -3.21 -19.96 -2.65
C THR A 266 -4.56 -19.31 -2.92
N SER A 267 -5.27 -18.88 -1.88
CA SER A 267 -6.55 -18.17 -2.03
C SER A 267 -6.35 -16.87 -2.80
N LEU A 268 -5.38 -16.05 -2.38
CA LEU A 268 -5.04 -14.80 -3.06
C LEU A 268 -4.71 -15.03 -4.54
N ARG A 269 -3.91 -16.05 -4.85
CA ARG A 269 -3.60 -16.38 -6.25
C ARG A 269 -4.82 -16.81 -7.05
N LYS A 270 -5.74 -17.60 -6.46
CA LYS A 270 -7.00 -17.97 -7.13
C LYS A 270 -7.85 -16.73 -7.42
N ASP A 271 -7.91 -15.79 -6.49
CA ASP A 271 -8.65 -14.55 -6.68
C ASP A 271 -8.02 -13.70 -7.79
N ILE A 272 -6.71 -13.53 -7.78
CA ILE A 272 -5.96 -12.86 -8.86
C ILE A 272 -6.19 -13.56 -10.21
N ALA A 273 -6.11 -14.88 -10.26
CA ALA A 273 -6.33 -15.65 -11.50
C ALA A 273 -7.76 -15.47 -12.03
N THR A 274 -8.76 -15.44 -11.14
CA THR A 274 -10.16 -15.14 -11.51
C THR A 274 -10.26 -13.75 -12.14
N LEU A 275 -9.62 -12.74 -11.53
CA LEU A 275 -9.63 -11.38 -12.05
C LEU A 275 -8.96 -11.29 -13.42
N ILE A 276 -7.84 -11.98 -13.64
CA ILE A 276 -7.16 -12.03 -14.95
C ILE A 276 -8.07 -12.60 -16.05
N GLN A 277 -8.90 -13.61 -15.73
CA GLN A 277 -9.75 -14.29 -16.70
C GLN A 277 -11.03 -13.50 -17.05
N LYS A 278 -11.45 -12.57 -16.20
CA LYS A 278 -12.64 -11.75 -16.40
C LYS A 278 -12.31 -10.59 -17.35
N LYS A 279 -12.64 -10.78 -18.64
CA LYS A 279 -12.63 -9.69 -19.63
C LYS A 279 -13.66 -8.64 -19.23
#